data_AF-A0A365T5D3-F1
#
_entry.id   AF-A0A365T5D3-F1
#
_cell.length_a   1.000
_cell.length_b   1.000
_cell.length_c   1.000
_cell.angle_alpha   90.00
_cell.angle_beta   90.00
_cell.angle_gamma   90.00
#
_symmetry.space_group_name_H-M   'P 1'
#
loop_
_entity.id
_entity.type
_entity.pdbx_description
1 polymer ?
#
loop_
_entity_poly.entity_id
_entity_poly.type
_entity_poly.pdbx_seq_one_letter_code
_entity_poly.pdbx_strand_id
1 'polypeptide(L)'
;MLDHKGTENQLPIQRDNAARKSDAPTDLSANQERATYVWAAFHERAVPGHGKLRMESSTVKRILELNDFDTNPNTVRRTMEFVAKGTAWNETRRPEADDNLITLRHGESCNSLVADQDEWEAFFAEQMEQAAGMADDAQDDAESDEDEEATTDSDAAADDVNVEMNALSSASAVTSDENDSVDGEITVS
;
A
#
# COMPACT_ATOMS: atom_id res chain seq x y z
N MET A 1 16.67 8.04 26.02
CA MET A 1 15.77 6.92 26.37
C MET A 1 14.77 6.91 25.24
N LEU A 2 14.95 6.05 24.24
CA LEU A 2 14.10 6.04 23.04
C LEU A 2 12.77 5.39 23.41
N ASP A 3 11.67 6.09 23.19
CA ASP A 3 10.31 5.61 23.42
C ASP A 3 10.02 4.39 22.55
N HIS A 4 10.29 3.19 23.07
CA HIS A 4 9.97 1.92 22.41
C HIS A 4 8.46 1.58 22.46
N LYS A 5 7.65 2.45 23.05
CA LYS A 5 6.23 2.20 23.32
C LYS A 5 5.35 2.12 22.06
N GLY A 6 5.83 2.57 20.90
CA GLY A 6 5.12 2.50 19.62
C GLY A 6 5.52 1.34 18.70
N THR A 7 6.64 0.66 18.97
CA THR A 7 7.19 -0.34 18.02
C THR A 7 6.85 -1.78 18.35
N GLU A 8 6.37 -2.08 19.56
CA GLU A 8 6.15 -3.47 20.00
C GLU A 8 5.02 -4.17 19.25
N ASN A 9 4.04 -3.42 18.74
CA ASN A 9 2.89 -3.95 17.99
C ASN A 9 3.07 -3.88 16.46
N GLN A 10 4.24 -3.49 15.95
CA GLN A 10 4.45 -3.43 14.51
C GLN A 10 4.86 -4.80 13.94
N LEU A 11 4.31 -5.14 12.78
CA LEU A 11 4.78 -6.26 11.97
C LEU A 11 6.23 -6.00 11.52
N PRO A 12 7.06 -7.04 11.40
CA PRO A 12 8.42 -6.90 10.86
C PRO A 12 8.47 -6.15 9.53
N ILE A 13 7.54 -6.39 8.61
CA ILE A 13 7.52 -5.72 7.30
C ILE A 13 7.18 -4.23 7.38
N GLN A 14 6.44 -3.78 8.40
CA GLN A 14 6.20 -2.37 8.64
C GLN A 14 7.48 -1.67 9.08
N ARG A 15 8.26 -2.30 9.98
CA ARG A 15 9.58 -1.79 10.40
C ARG A 15 10.55 -1.72 9.22
N ASP A 16 10.60 -2.76 8.39
CA ASP A 16 11.44 -2.79 7.18
C ASP A 16 10.98 -1.69 6.18
N ASN A 17 9.68 -1.48 5.99
CA ASN A 17 9.16 -0.43 5.10
C ASN A 17 9.49 0.98 5.62
N ALA A 18 9.37 1.21 6.93
CA ALA A 18 9.75 2.46 7.56
C ALA A 18 11.25 2.73 7.42
N ALA A 19 12.09 1.71 7.64
CA ALA A 19 13.53 1.81 7.44
C ALA A 19 13.86 2.21 5.99
N ARG A 20 13.26 1.56 4.99
CA ARG A 20 13.45 1.93 3.57
C ARG A 20 13.06 3.37 3.26
N LYS A 21 12.01 3.90 3.90
CA LYS A 21 11.54 5.28 3.68
C LYS A 21 12.39 6.33 4.40
N SER A 22 13.25 5.92 5.33
CA SER A 22 14.12 6.85 6.04
C SER A 22 15.33 7.26 5.20
N ASP A 23 15.87 8.45 5.46
CA ASP A 23 17.11 8.93 4.82
C ASP A 23 18.37 8.26 5.38
N ALA A 24 18.23 7.38 6.38
CA ALA A 24 19.34 6.67 6.99
C ALA A 24 19.73 5.41 6.18
N PRO A 25 21.02 5.02 6.17
CA PRO A 25 21.43 3.74 5.61
C PRO A 25 20.66 2.58 6.24
N THR A 26 20.08 1.72 5.40
CA THR A 26 19.28 0.57 5.87
C THR A 26 20.09 -0.72 5.80
N ASP A 27 20.06 -1.53 6.85
CA ASP A 27 20.68 -2.86 6.88
C ASP A 27 19.79 -3.96 6.25
N LEU A 28 18.86 -3.58 5.38
CA LEU A 28 17.96 -4.54 4.73
C LEU A 28 18.73 -5.40 3.73
N SER A 29 18.53 -6.72 3.81
CA SER A 29 18.97 -7.58 2.71
C SER A 29 18.18 -7.26 1.44
N ALA A 30 18.75 -7.54 0.27
CA ALA A 30 18.13 -7.21 -1.01
C ALA A 30 16.68 -7.75 -1.18
N ASN A 31 16.36 -8.91 -0.59
CA ASN A 31 14.98 -9.44 -0.66
C ASN A 31 14.04 -8.84 0.39
N GLN A 32 14.55 -8.36 1.53
CA GLN A 32 13.75 -7.59 2.47
C GLN A 32 13.37 -6.26 1.84
N GLU A 33 14.34 -5.56 1.25
CA GLU A 33 14.09 -4.30 0.56
C GLU A 33 13.01 -4.47 -0.52
N ARG A 34 13.16 -5.45 -1.42
CA ARG A 34 12.16 -5.78 -2.45
C ARG A 34 10.77 -6.08 -1.86
N ALA A 35 10.72 -6.81 -0.75
CA ALA A 35 9.45 -7.15 -0.10
C ALA A 35 8.70 -5.91 0.38
N THR A 36 9.41 -4.85 0.80
CA THR A 36 8.75 -3.60 1.24
C THR A 36 8.01 -2.88 0.10
N TYR A 37 8.47 -2.98 -1.15
CA TYR A 37 7.78 -2.44 -2.32
C TYR A 37 6.51 -3.23 -2.64
N VAL A 38 6.60 -4.56 -2.56
CA VAL A 38 5.45 -5.45 -2.76
C VAL A 38 4.40 -5.23 -1.66
N TRP A 39 4.84 -5.12 -0.41
CA TRP A 39 3.99 -4.76 0.73
C TRP A 39 3.25 -3.45 0.52
N ALA A 40 3.97 -2.38 0.13
CA ALA A 40 3.38 -1.06 -0.09
C ALA A 40 2.31 -1.08 -1.19
N ALA A 41 2.49 -1.91 -2.22
CA ALA A 41 1.56 -2.03 -3.32
C ALA A 41 0.44 -3.07 -3.09
N PHE A 42 0.42 -3.77 -1.94
CA PHE A 42 -0.47 -4.91 -1.75
C PHE A 42 -1.95 -4.50 -1.79
N HIS A 43 -2.34 -3.51 -1.00
CA HIS A 43 -3.73 -3.05 -0.93
C HIS A 43 -4.26 -2.59 -2.29
N GLU A 44 -3.47 -1.83 -3.05
CA GLU A 44 -3.89 -1.29 -4.35
C GLU A 44 -3.92 -2.32 -5.49
N ARG A 45 -3.10 -3.36 -5.41
CA ARG A 45 -2.88 -4.29 -6.53
C ARG A 45 -3.37 -5.71 -6.29
N ALA A 46 -3.78 -6.05 -5.07
CA ALA A 46 -4.39 -7.33 -4.79
C ALA A 46 -5.81 -7.39 -5.39
N VAL A 47 -6.16 -8.54 -5.93
CA VAL A 47 -7.47 -8.79 -6.54
C VAL A 47 -8.39 -9.42 -5.49
N PRO A 48 -9.56 -8.83 -5.21
CA PRO A 48 -10.53 -9.41 -4.29
C PRO A 48 -11.26 -10.60 -4.92
N GLY A 49 -11.55 -11.62 -4.11
CA GLY A 49 -12.36 -12.75 -4.53
C GLY A 49 -12.59 -13.77 -3.41
N HIS A 50 -13.85 -14.18 -3.22
CA HIS A 50 -14.28 -15.16 -2.21
C HIS A 50 -13.84 -14.79 -0.77
N GLY A 51 -13.96 -13.51 -0.39
CA GLY A 51 -13.56 -13.02 0.93
C GLY A 51 -12.05 -12.98 1.16
N LYS A 52 -11.24 -13.08 0.10
CA LYS A 52 -9.78 -13.02 0.16
C LYS A 52 -9.25 -11.95 -0.80
N LEU A 53 -8.11 -11.37 -0.45
CA LEU A 53 -7.29 -10.55 -1.34
C LEU A 53 -6.14 -11.41 -1.86
N ARG A 54 -5.89 -11.38 -3.17
CA ARG A 54 -4.85 -12.22 -3.81
C ARG A 54 -3.93 -11.40 -4.70
N MET A 55 -2.64 -11.60 -4.55
CA MET A 55 -1.62 -11.07 -5.45
C MET A 55 -0.75 -12.20 -6.00
N GLU A 56 -0.87 -12.45 -7.29
CA GLU A 56 -0.11 -13.50 -7.98
C GLU A 56 1.36 -13.10 -8.21
N SER A 57 2.22 -14.11 -8.42
CA SER A 57 3.65 -13.91 -8.69
C SER A 57 3.92 -13.07 -9.94
N SER A 58 2.99 -13.03 -10.91
CA SER A 58 3.03 -12.17 -12.09
C SER A 58 2.94 -10.68 -11.73
N THR A 59 2.03 -10.32 -10.82
CA THR A 59 1.88 -8.95 -10.29
C THR A 59 3.10 -8.56 -9.46
N VAL A 60 3.62 -9.48 -8.63
CA VAL A 60 4.85 -9.26 -7.86
C VAL A 60 6.03 -8.99 -8.79
N LYS A 61 6.19 -9.80 -9.84
CA LYS A 61 7.20 -9.59 -10.87
C LYS A 61 7.10 -8.18 -11.47
N ARG A 62 5.90 -7.74 -11.85
CA ARG A 62 5.70 -6.39 -12.41
C ARG A 62 6.05 -5.28 -11.42
N ILE A 63 5.78 -5.45 -10.12
CA ILE A 63 6.20 -4.50 -9.09
C ILE A 63 7.73 -4.40 -9.03
N LEU A 64 8.43 -5.54 -9.11
CA LEU A 64 9.89 -5.56 -9.11
C LEU A 64 10.48 -4.91 -10.36
N GLU A 65 9.90 -5.16 -11.55
CA GLU A 65 10.32 -4.53 -12.80
C GLU A 65 10.18 -3.01 -12.77
N LEU A 66 9.09 -2.49 -12.18
CA LEU A 66 8.85 -1.05 -12.05
C LEU A 66 9.85 -0.34 -11.12
N ASN A 67 10.60 -1.09 -10.32
CA ASN A 67 11.61 -0.57 -9.40
C ASN A 67 13.02 -1.06 -9.79
N ASP A 68 13.23 -1.41 -11.07
CA ASP A 68 14.53 -1.82 -11.64
C ASP A 68 15.22 -2.99 -10.92
N PHE A 69 14.45 -3.90 -10.33
CA PHE A 69 14.98 -5.09 -9.66
C PHE A 69 15.07 -6.31 -10.60
N ASP A 70 16.02 -7.21 -10.30
CA ASP A 70 16.05 -8.54 -10.93
C ASP A 70 14.76 -9.31 -10.67
N THR A 71 14.22 -9.92 -11.73
CA THR A 71 12.96 -10.66 -11.68
C THR A 71 13.13 -12.12 -12.07
N ASN A 72 14.30 -12.71 -11.79
CA ASN A 72 14.45 -14.15 -11.88
C ASN A 72 13.34 -14.84 -11.05
N PRO A 73 12.75 -15.95 -11.52
CA PRO A 73 11.71 -16.68 -10.79
C PRO A 73 12.04 -16.96 -9.31
N ASN A 74 13.32 -17.23 -9.00
CA ASN A 74 13.77 -17.43 -7.63
C ASN A 74 13.75 -16.13 -6.80
N THR A 75 14.09 -15.00 -7.41
CA THR A 75 14.02 -13.67 -6.78
C THR A 75 12.57 -13.29 -6.47
N VAL A 76 11.66 -13.49 -7.43
CA VAL A 76 10.22 -13.26 -7.24
C VAL A 76 9.70 -14.13 -6.10
N ARG A 77 9.97 -15.44 -6.13
CA ARG A 77 9.55 -16.38 -5.09
C ARG A 77 10.08 -15.97 -3.71
N ARG A 78 11.39 -15.70 -3.59
CA ARG A 78 11.99 -15.28 -2.32
C ARG A 78 11.38 -13.98 -1.81
N THR A 79 11.14 -13.02 -2.70
CA THR A 79 10.49 -11.77 -2.31
C THR A 79 9.10 -12.03 -1.70
N MET A 80 8.30 -12.90 -2.33
CA MET A 80 6.99 -13.31 -1.78
C MET A 80 7.12 -14.01 -0.42
N GLU A 81 8.12 -14.88 -0.25
CA GLU A 81 8.41 -15.49 1.05
C GLU A 81 8.74 -14.43 2.11
N PHE A 82 9.53 -13.40 1.77
CA PHE A 82 9.86 -12.31 2.69
C PHE A 82 8.64 -11.45 3.03
N VAL A 83 7.72 -11.21 2.08
CA VAL A 83 6.45 -10.53 2.37
C VAL A 83 5.66 -11.31 3.42
N ALA A 84 5.38 -12.59 3.17
CA ALA A 84 4.57 -13.40 4.07
C ALA A 84 5.23 -13.60 5.46
N LYS A 85 6.55 -13.82 5.49
CA LYS A 85 7.33 -13.87 6.74
C LYS A 85 7.31 -12.56 7.50
N GLY A 86 7.31 -11.44 6.79
CA GLY A 86 7.31 -10.11 7.36
C GLY A 86 5.95 -9.72 7.96
N THR A 87 4.89 -10.45 7.61
CA THR A 87 3.53 -10.29 8.15
C THR A 87 3.18 -11.27 9.27
N ALA A 88 4.16 -12.04 9.76
CA ALA A 88 3.98 -12.92 10.89
C ALA A 88 4.03 -12.12 12.20
N TRP A 89 3.04 -12.34 13.08
CA TRP A 89 3.05 -11.84 14.45
C TRP A 89 4.01 -12.62 15.35
N ASN A 90 4.21 -13.90 15.05
CA ASN A 90 4.99 -14.82 15.84
C ASN A 90 6.44 -14.96 15.33
N GLU A 91 7.35 -15.40 16.20
CA GLU A 91 8.75 -15.68 15.84
C GLU A 91 8.88 -16.79 14.80
N THR A 92 7.89 -17.68 14.70
CA THR A 92 7.87 -18.76 13.73
C THR A 92 7.41 -18.22 12.37
N ARG A 93 8.32 -17.55 11.66
CA ARG A 93 8.07 -16.92 10.36
C ARG A 93 8.04 -17.96 9.23
N ARG A 94 7.04 -18.82 9.22
CA ARG A 94 6.75 -19.69 8.08
C ARG A 94 5.86 -18.92 7.10
N PRO A 95 6.25 -18.80 5.82
CA PRO A 95 5.50 -17.97 4.88
C PRO A 95 4.08 -18.50 4.59
N GLU A 96 3.85 -19.80 4.75
CA GLU A 96 2.55 -20.44 4.52
C GLU A 96 1.66 -20.53 5.77
N ALA A 97 2.08 -19.96 6.91
CA ALA A 97 1.36 -20.09 8.16
C ALA A 97 0.09 -19.22 8.18
N ASP A 98 -1.03 -19.80 8.59
CA ASP A 98 -2.36 -19.17 8.54
C ASP A 98 -2.53 -18.00 9.53
N ASP A 99 -1.61 -17.84 10.49
CA ASP A 99 -1.56 -16.72 11.44
C ASP A 99 -0.83 -15.47 10.91
N ASN A 100 -0.31 -15.54 9.68
CA ASN A 100 0.23 -14.37 9.00
C ASN A 100 -0.90 -13.53 8.39
N LEU A 101 -0.80 -12.20 8.50
CA LEU A 101 -1.72 -11.30 7.80
C LEU A 101 -1.72 -11.52 6.28
N ILE A 102 -0.55 -11.84 5.70
CA ILE A 102 -0.41 -12.31 4.31
C ILE A 102 0.25 -13.68 4.31
N THR A 103 -0.41 -14.65 3.68
CA THR A 103 0.09 -16.03 3.52
C THR A 103 0.60 -16.27 2.11
N LEU A 104 1.68 -17.04 1.97
CA LEU A 104 2.13 -17.55 0.68
C LEU A 104 1.38 -18.85 0.37
N ARG A 105 0.70 -18.91 -0.78
CA ARG A 105 0.09 -20.13 -1.31
C ARG A 105 0.81 -20.56 -2.59
N HIS A 106 1.19 -21.83 -2.62
CA HIS A 106 1.74 -22.47 -3.81
C HIS A 106 0.61 -23.04 -4.66
N GLY A 107 0.46 -22.53 -5.88
CA GLY A 107 -0.44 -23.07 -6.89
C GLY A 107 0.31 -23.91 -7.92
N GLU A 108 -0.44 -24.65 -8.73
CA GLU A 108 0.13 -25.47 -9.82
C GLU A 108 0.78 -24.62 -10.92
N SER A 109 0.21 -23.44 -11.19
CA SER A 109 0.66 -22.53 -12.25
C SER A 109 1.47 -21.33 -11.73
N CYS A 110 1.17 -20.85 -10.52
CA CYS A 110 1.83 -19.70 -9.92
C CYS A 110 1.71 -19.69 -8.40
N ASN A 111 2.62 -18.95 -7.75
CA ASN A 111 2.50 -18.64 -6.33
C ASN A 111 1.58 -17.42 -6.17
N SER A 112 0.91 -17.32 -5.03
CA SER A 112 0.09 -16.15 -4.68
C SER A 112 0.31 -15.75 -3.23
N LEU A 113 0.33 -14.44 -2.99
CA LEU A 113 0.17 -13.84 -1.66
C LEU A 113 -1.32 -13.69 -1.39
N VAL A 114 -1.79 -14.18 -0.25
CA VAL A 114 -3.21 -14.24 0.08
C VAL A 114 -3.44 -13.70 1.48
N ALA A 115 -4.34 -12.73 1.60
CA ALA A 115 -4.83 -12.22 2.87
C ALA A 115 -6.33 -12.50 3.01
N ASP A 116 -6.82 -12.62 4.25
CA ASP A 116 -8.23 -12.46 4.52
C ASP A 116 -8.65 -11.01 4.22
N GLN A 117 -9.77 -10.84 3.53
CA GLN A 117 -10.16 -9.50 3.09
C GLN A 117 -10.59 -8.64 4.27
N ASP A 118 -11.42 -9.15 5.17
CA ASP A 118 -11.93 -8.36 6.30
C ASP A 118 -10.81 -8.04 7.30
N GLU A 119 -9.93 -9.01 7.55
CA GLU A 119 -8.74 -8.81 8.38
C GLU A 119 -7.79 -7.76 7.79
N TRP A 120 -7.53 -7.84 6.47
CA TRP A 120 -6.67 -6.88 5.79
C TRP A 120 -7.22 -5.47 5.84
N GLU A 121 -8.50 -5.29 5.51
CA GLU A 121 -9.14 -3.98 5.48
C GLU A 121 -9.20 -3.35 6.88
N ALA A 122 -9.50 -4.15 7.91
CA ALA A 122 -9.46 -3.68 9.30
C ALA A 122 -8.05 -3.22 9.70
N PHE A 123 -7.03 -4.02 9.39
CA PHE A 123 -5.64 -3.66 9.64
C PHE A 123 -5.23 -2.39 8.87
N PHE A 124 -5.56 -2.31 7.58
CA PHE A 124 -5.18 -1.17 6.75
C PHE A 124 -5.84 0.13 7.22
N ALA A 125 -7.12 0.07 7.63
CA ALA A 125 -7.83 1.21 8.21
C ALA A 125 -7.19 1.68 9.52
N GLU A 126 -6.84 0.77 10.43
CA GLU A 126 -6.14 1.10 11.68
C GLU A 126 -4.81 1.79 11.40
N GLN A 127 -4.06 1.32 10.41
CA GLN A 127 -2.79 1.94 10.01
C GLN A 127 -2.96 3.35 9.43
N MET A 128 -4.04 3.62 8.70
CA MET A 128 -4.34 4.95 8.19
C MET A 128 -4.77 5.91 9.30
N GLU A 129 -5.56 5.44 10.26
CA GLU A 129 -5.98 6.23 11.42
C GLU A 129 -4.78 6.61 12.30
N GLN A 130 -3.87 5.67 12.57
CA GLN A 130 -2.63 5.96 13.30
C GLN A 130 -1.75 6.99 12.57
N ALA A 131 -1.69 6.94 11.24
CA ALA A 131 -0.93 7.91 10.45
C ALA A 131 -1.57 9.31 10.47
N ALA A 132 -2.91 9.39 10.54
CA ALA A 132 -3.63 10.66 10.63
C ALA A 132 -3.57 11.27 12.05
N GLY A 133 -3.71 10.45 13.10
CA GLY A 133 -3.69 10.91 14.49
C GLY A 133 -2.35 11.50 14.94
N MET A 134 -1.23 10.99 14.41
CA MET A 134 0.11 11.56 14.69
C MET A 134 0.34 12.95 14.07
N ALA A 135 -0.52 13.39 13.14
CA ALA A 135 -0.42 14.73 12.56
C ALA A 135 -1.10 15.81 13.43
N ASP A 136 -2.01 15.43 14.33
CA ASP A 136 -2.80 16.36 15.15
C ASP A 136 -2.08 16.74 16.47
N ASP A 137 -1.22 15.85 16.99
CA ASP A 137 -0.40 16.12 18.20
C ASP A 137 0.78 17.09 17.95
N ALA A 138 1.03 17.49 16.71
CA ALA A 138 2.09 18.44 16.36
C ALA A 138 1.61 19.92 16.36
N GLN A 139 0.36 20.18 16.80
CA GLN A 139 -0.26 21.50 16.69
C GLN A 139 -0.91 21.99 18.00
N ASP A 140 -0.26 21.76 19.15
CA ASP A 140 -0.66 22.33 20.46
C ASP A 140 0.49 23.07 21.18
N ASP A 141 1.36 23.73 20.40
CA ASP A 141 2.40 24.65 20.92
C ASP A 141 2.36 25.98 20.15
N ALA A 142 1.17 26.55 19.97
CA ALA A 142 1.00 27.90 19.46
C ALA A 142 0.03 28.72 20.33
N GLU A 143 0.64 29.39 21.32
CA GLU A 143 0.29 30.74 21.79
C GLU A 143 -1.09 30.94 22.46
N SER A 144 -1.10 30.93 23.80
CA SER A 144 -1.95 31.83 24.59
C SER A 144 -1.08 32.71 25.47
N ASP A 145 -0.39 33.67 24.85
CA ASP A 145 0.05 34.90 25.53
C ASP A 145 -0.98 35.98 25.21
N GLU A 146 -1.96 36.11 26.10
CA GLU A 146 -2.77 37.32 26.21
C GLU A 146 -1.91 38.40 26.88
N ASP A 147 -1.41 39.36 26.12
CA ASP A 147 -1.31 40.73 26.64
C ASP A 147 -1.47 41.74 25.50
N GLU A 148 -2.53 42.53 25.65
CA GLU A 148 -2.96 43.61 24.79
C GLU A 148 -1.92 44.73 24.81
N GLU A 149 -1.58 45.32 23.67
CA GLU A 149 -1.52 46.79 23.57
C GLU A 149 -1.66 47.25 22.12
N ALA A 150 -2.35 48.38 21.99
CA ALA A 150 -3.03 48.82 20.78
C ALA A 150 -2.20 49.69 19.82
N THR A 151 -2.82 49.93 18.65
CA THR A 151 -2.64 51.03 17.68
C THR A 151 -1.53 50.79 16.62
N THR A 152 -1.67 51.09 15.32
CA THR A 152 -2.49 52.04 14.56
C THR A 152 -2.72 51.55 13.12
N ASP A 153 -3.81 52.05 12.52
CA ASP A 153 -4.18 51.98 11.10
C ASP A 153 -3.04 52.13 10.08
N SER A 154 -3.07 51.31 9.02
CA SER A 154 -2.90 51.80 7.65
C SER A 154 -3.50 50.83 6.62
N ASP A 155 -4.58 51.31 6.04
CA ASP A 155 -5.29 50.93 4.83
C ASP A 155 -4.36 50.69 3.61
N ALA A 156 -4.50 49.53 2.95
CA ALA A 156 -4.35 49.40 1.49
C ALA A 156 -4.73 48.00 0.96
N ALA A 157 -5.89 47.96 0.30
CA ALA A 157 -6.22 47.23 -0.94
C ALA A 157 -5.82 45.75 -1.13
N ALA A 158 -6.86 44.92 -1.11
CA ALA A 158 -7.20 43.81 -2.02
C ALA A 158 -6.11 43.21 -2.94
N ASP A 159 -5.98 41.88 -2.89
CA ASP A 159 -6.12 41.09 -4.13
C ASP A 159 -6.75 39.72 -3.81
N ASP A 160 -7.84 39.48 -4.53
CA ASP A 160 -8.61 38.26 -4.62
C ASP A 160 -7.82 37.23 -5.44
N VAL A 161 -7.54 36.06 -4.88
CA VAL A 161 -7.16 34.89 -5.68
C VAL A 161 -7.96 33.67 -5.22
N ASN A 162 -9.18 33.64 -5.77
CA ASN A 162 -9.85 32.44 -6.23
C ASN A 162 -8.90 31.49 -6.97
N VAL A 163 -8.66 30.29 -6.44
CA VAL A 163 -8.33 29.09 -7.24
C VAL A 163 -9.04 27.86 -6.67
N GLU A 164 -10.27 27.70 -7.16
CA GLU A 164 -10.78 26.48 -7.78
C GLU A 164 -10.59 25.14 -7.05
N MET A 165 -11.69 24.70 -6.42
CA MET A 165 -12.02 23.28 -6.26
C MET A 165 -12.00 22.60 -7.63
N ASN A 166 -11.05 21.70 -7.89
CA ASN A 166 -11.20 20.74 -8.97
C ASN A 166 -11.85 19.45 -8.45
N ALA A 167 -13.13 19.58 -8.12
CA ALA A 167 -14.06 18.46 -7.98
C ALA A 167 -14.53 18.06 -9.38
N LEU A 168 -13.82 17.14 -10.04
CA LEU A 168 -14.39 16.44 -11.20
C LEU A 168 -15.12 15.19 -10.73
N SER A 169 -16.40 15.43 -10.47
CA SER A 169 -17.47 14.46 -10.45
C SER A 169 -17.67 13.82 -11.84
N SER A 170 -17.84 12.50 -11.83
CA SER A 170 -18.97 11.76 -12.42
C SER A 170 -19.19 11.69 -13.95
N ALA A 171 -19.30 10.42 -14.39
CA ALA A 171 -20.24 9.88 -15.38
C ALA A 171 -19.96 10.21 -16.88
N SER A 172 -20.28 9.39 -17.88
CA SER A 172 -21.23 8.28 -17.97
C SER A 172 -21.04 7.49 -19.30
N ALA A 173 -21.69 6.33 -19.35
CA ALA A 173 -22.39 5.72 -20.48
C ALA A 173 -21.63 5.18 -21.73
N VAL A 174 -21.67 3.84 -21.80
CA VAL A 174 -22.13 3.00 -22.92
C VAL A 174 -22.38 3.65 -24.28
N THR A 175 -21.74 3.08 -25.31
CA THR A 175 -22.35 2.95 -26.64
C THR A 175 -22.25 1.49 -27.07
N SER A 176 -23.39 0.81 -27.11
CA SER A 176 -23.59 -0.36 -27.93
C SER A 176 -23.41 0.05 -29.40
N ASP A 177 -22.70 -0.76 -30.17
CA ASP A 177 -22.93 -0.84 -31.62
C ASP A 177 -22.87 -2.32 -32.01
N GLU A 178 -24.06 -2.84 -32.35
CA GLU A 178 -24.28 -4.11 -33.02
C GLU A 178 -24.17 -3.88 -34.54
N ASN A 179 -23.35 -4.68 -35.22
CA ASN A 179 -23.63 -5.27 -36.53
C ASN A 179 -22.47 -6.23 -36.84
N ASP A 180 -22.67 -7.55 -36.81
CA ASP A 180 -23.26 -8.36 -37.89
C ASP A 180 -22.43 -8.33 -39.18
N SER A 181 -21.61 -9.36 -39.38
CA SER A 181 -21.37 -9.92 -40.71
C SER A 181 -20.93 -11.38 -40.58
N VAL A 182 -21.81 -12.23 -41.09
CA VAL A 182 -21.71 -13.68 -41.28
C VAL A 182 -20.78 -14.05 -42.47
N ASP A 183 -20.71 -15.37 -42.71
CA ASP A 183 -19.95 -16.16 -43.71
C ASP A 183 -18.55 -16.60 -43.24
N GLY A 184 -18.25 -17.87 -42.93
CA GLY A 184 -18.86 -19.14 -43.30
C GLY A 184 -17.89 -19.91 -44.21
N GLU A 185 -17.20 -20.93 -43.69
CA GLU A 185 -16.87 -22.14 -44.47
C GLU A 185 -16.45 -23.30 -43.55
N ILE A 186 -17.16 -24.42 -43.73
CA ILE A 186 -16.92 -25.71 -43.10
C ILE A 186 -16.17 -26.55 -44.13
N THR A 187 -15.05 -27.18 -43.78
CA THR A 187 -14.62 -28.39 -44.49
C THR A 187 -14.15 -29.45 -43.51
N VAL A 188 -14.97 -30.49 -43.40
CA VAL A 188 -14.64 -31.81 -42.88
C VAL A 188 -14.00 -32.60 -44.01
N SER A 189 -12.87 -33.25 -43.75
CA SER A 189 -12.48 -34.54 -44.33
C SER A 189 -11.49 -35.23 -43.40
#